data_AF-A0A8T0CYD1-F1
#
_entry.id   AF-A0A8T0CYD1-F1
#
_cell.length_a   1.000
_cell.length_b   1.000
_cell.length_c   1.000
_cell.angle_alpha   90.00
_cell.angle_beta   90.00
_cell.angle_gamma   90.00
#
_symmetry.space_group_name_H-M   'P 1'
#
loop_
_entity.id
_entity.type
_entity.pdbx_description
1 polymer ?
#
loop_
_entity_poly.entity_id
_entity_poly.type
_entity_poly.pdbx_seq_one_letter_code
_entity_poly.pdbx_strand_id
1 'polypeptide(L)'
;MLWLNVYTNSLGIGVYHTGVVVYGTEYCYGGHPLDYSGIFALVPQDTEVLGPNYSHKTTIVMGRTDFTESDVALILEDMGPYYRGDQYHLLHRNCNHFSDAFVQACSPSVVLCSHS
;
A
#
# COMPACT_ATOMS: atom_id res chain seq x y z
N MET A 1 -4.10 1.90 -13.36
CA MET A 1 -4.14 3.32 -13.01
C MET A 1 -3.55 4.22 -14.09
N LEU A 2 -2.55 3.74 -14.86
CA LEU A 2 -1.86 4.46 -15.94
C LEU A 2 -2.74 5.32 -16.87
N TRP A 3 -3.75 4.74 -17.53
CA TRP A 3 -4.56 5.51 -18.50
C TRP A 3 -5.30 6.68 -17.87
N LEU A 4 -5.84 6.52 -16.66
CA LEU A 4 -6.58 7.58 -15.97
C LEU A 4 -5.62 8.72 -15.59
N ASN A 5 -4.45 8.38 -15.04
CA ASN A 5 -3.41 9.33 -14.65
C ASN A 5 -2.81 10.09 -15.84
N VAL A 6 -2.75 9.50 -17.04
CA VAL A 6 -2.30 10.19 -18.26
C VAL A 6 -3.20 11.38 -18.61
N TYR A 7 -4.53 11.25 -18.42
CA TYR A 7 -5.48 12.32 -18.73
C TYR A 7 -5.65 13.34 -17.60
N THR A 8 -5.42 12.94 -16.34
CA THR A 8 -5.75 13.78 -15.18
C THR A 8 -4.52 14.40 -14.49
N ASN A 9 -3.30 13.91 -14.74
CA ASN A 9 -2.08 14.44 -14.12
C ASN A 9 -1.81 15.92 -14.45
N SER A 10 -2.12 16.35 -15.67
CA SER A 10 -1.99 17.76 -16.08
C SER A 10 -2.95 18.68 -15.32
N LEU A 11 -4.00 18.12 -14.72
CA LEU A 11 -4.96 18.80 -13.86
C LEU A 11 -4.64 18.63 -12.37
N GLY A 12 -3.53 17.97 -12.02
CA GLY A 12 -3.14 17.71 -10.63
C GLY A 12 -3.96 16.61 -9.93
N ILE A 13 -4.79 15.87 -10.66
CA ILE A 13 -5.65 14.80 -10.15
C ILE A 13 -5.02 13.47 -10.57
N GLY A 14 -4.59 12.63 -9.63
CA GLY A 14 -4.05 11.31 -9.96
C GLY A 14 -4.52 10.26 -8.97
N VAL A 15 -4.87 9.09 -9.49
CA VAL A 15 -5.16 7.89 -8.71
C VAL A 15 -3.87 7.10 -8.60
N TYR A 16 -3.16 7.32 -7.50
CA TYR A 16 -1.91 6.63 -7.20
C TYR A 16 -2.17 5.45 -6.26
N HIS A 17 -1.37 4.41 -6.43
CA HIS A 17 -1.28 3.29 -5.51
C HIS A 17 -0.01 3.40 -4.69
N THR A 18 -0.09 3.12 -3.40
CA THR A 18 1.10 3.01 -2.54
C THR A 18 1.19 1.65 -1.88
N GLY A 19 2.43 1.22 -1.65
CA GLY A 19 2.80 0.09 -0.82
C GLY A 19 3.89 0.51 0.17
N VAL A 20 4.05 -0.25 1.24
CA VAL A 20 5.06 0.03 2.29
C VAL A 20 6.07 -1.10 2.31
N VAL A 21 7.35 -0.77 2.17
CA VAL A 21 8.42 -1.77 2.20
C VAL A 21 9.04 -1.82 3.58
N VAL A 22 8.94 -2.99 4.23
CA VAL A 22 9.60 -3.28 5.51
C VAL A 22 10.25 -4.65 5.40
N TYR A 23 11.49 -4.78 5.86
CA TYR A 23 12.25 -6.05 5.81
C TYR A 23 12.30 -6.70 4.41
N GLY A 24 12.34 -5.87 3.35
CA GLY A 24 12.40 -6.36 1.96
C GLY A 24 11.08 -6.89 1.40
N THR A 25 9.98 -6.78 2.15
CA THR A 25 8.64 -7.15 1.71
C THR A 25 7.80 -5.90 1.51
N GLU A 26 7.11 -5.78 0.38
CA GLU A 26 6.16 -4.70 0.14
C GLU A 26 4.75 -5.14 0.55
N TYR A 27 4.12 -4.34 1.42
CA TYR A 27 2.76 -4.56 1.89
C TYR A 27 1.79 -3.56 1.26
N CYS A 28 0.70 -4.08 0.72
CA CYS A 28 -0.33 -3.33 0.01
C CYS A 28 -1.72 -3.70 0.52
N TYR A 29 -2.71 -2.85 0.21
CA TYR A 29 -4.12 -3.12 0.48
C TYR A 29 -4.94 -3.05 -0.81
N GLY A 30 -5.72 -4.09 -1.06
CA GLY A 30 -6.53 -4.25 -2.26
C GLY A 30 -7.95 -4.73 -1.94
N GLY A 31 -8.88 -4.43 -2.85
CA GLY A 31 -10.28 -4.84 -2.73
C GLY A 31 -10.54 -6.23 -3.31
N HIS A 32 -11.35 -7.02 -2.61
CA HIS A 32 -11.88 -8.31 -3.07
C HIS A 32 -13.21 -8.61 -2.35
N PRO A 33 -14.09 -9.48 -2.87
CA PRO A 33 -15.45 -9.64 -2.34
C PRO A 33 -15.57 -10.50 -1.06
N LEU A 34 -14.44 -10.83 -0.43
CA LEU A 34 -14.39 -11.81 0.67
C LEU A 34 -14.23 -11.08 2.00
N ASP A 35 -14.70 -11.70 3.07
CA ASP A 35 -14.86 -11.10 4.39
C ASP A 35 -13.58 -11.07 5.24
N TYR A 36 -12.42 -11.34 4.64
CA TYR A 36 -11.12 -11.31 5.29
C TYR A 36 -10.26 -10.12 4.82
N SER A 37 -9.08 -9.98 5.43
CA SER A 37 -8.11 -8.92 5.15
C SER A 37 -7.77 -8.81 3.65
N GLY A 38 -7.86 -7.60 3.12
CA GLY A 38 -7.34 -7.25 1.79
C GLY A 38 -5.87 -6.85 1.81
N ILE A 39 -5.18 -6.98 2.95
CA ILE A 39 -3.74 -6.74 3.07
C ILE A 39 -3.01 -7.91 2.41
N PHE A 40 -2.05 -7.62 1.54
CA PHE A 40 -1.23 -8.62 0.88
C PHE A 40 0.23 -8.18 0.79
N ALA A 41 1.11 -9.16 0.64
CA ALA A 41 2.55 -8.96 0.48
C ALA A 41 2.98 -9.28 -0.95
N LEU A 42 3.97 -8.54 -1.44
CA LEU A 42 4.60 -8.75 -2.74
C LEU A 42 6.10 -8.45 -2.66
N VAL A 43 6.82 -8.88 -3.69
CA VAL A 43 8.20 -8.44 -3.91
C VAL A 43 8.16 -6.93 -4.23
N PRO A 44 9.07 -6.11 -3.67
CA PRO A 44 9.06 -4.68 -3.92
C PRO A 44 9.07 -4.35 -5.42
N GLN A 45 8.18 -3.44 -5.82
CA GLN A 45 8.03 -2.97 -7.20
C GLN A 45 7.51 -4.03 -8.19
N ASP A 46 6.94 -5.14 -7.70
CA ASP A 46 6.32 -6.15 -8.55
C ASP A 46 4.97 -5.66 -9.11
N THR A 47 5.05 -4.95 -10.23
CA THR A 47 3.88 -4.44 -10.95
C THR A 47 3.12 -5.52 -11.70
N GLU A 48 3.69 -6.71 -11.92
CA GLU A 48 2.99 -7.80 -12.60
C GLU A 48 1.83 -8.31 -11.76
N VAL A 49 2.04 -8.40 -10.44
CA VAL A 49 1.01 -8.80 -9.46
C VAL A 49 -0.11 -7.75 -9.35
N LEU A 50 0.22 -6.46 -9.47
CA LEU A 50 -0.77 -5.37 -9.42
C LEU A 50 -1.59 -5.28 -10.73
N GLY A 51 -0.98 -5.67 -11.85
CA GLY A 51 -1.61 -5.78 -13.16
C GLY A 51 -1.05 -4.79 -14.19
N PRO A 52 -1.44 -4.94 -15.47
CA PRO A 52 -0.78 -4.30 -16.62
C PRO A 52 -0.90 -2.77 -16.67
N ASN A 53 -1.71 -2.18 -15.79
CA ASN A 53 -1.94 -0.74 -15.74
C ASN A 53 -1.20 -0.06 -14.57
N TYR A 54 -0.23 -0.74 -13.96
CA TYR A 54 0.63 -0.21 -12.93
C TYR A 54 2.05 -0.10 -13.44
N SER A 55 2.69 1.01 -13.12
CA SER A 55 4.14 1.16 -13.25
C SER A 55 4.70 1.75 -11.97
N HIS A 56 5.89 1.31 -11.57
CA HIS A 56 6.62 1.97 -10.50
C HIS A 56 6.89 3.43 -10.89
N LYS A 57 6.57 4.35 -9.99
CA LYS A 57 6.79 5.79 -10.20
C LYS A 57 8.00 6.26 -9.39
N THR A 58 8.01 5.98 -8.09
CA THR A 58 9.12 6.35 -7.21
C THR A 58 9.06 5.60 -5.88
N THR A 59 10.19 5.56 -5.17
CA THR A 59 10.32 5.04 -3.82
C THR A 59 10.87 6.15 -2.92
N ILE A 60 10.22 6.34 -1.78
CA ILE A 60 10.51 7.39 -0.81
C ILE A 60 10.90 6.73 0.51
N VAL A 61 12.10 7.02 1.01
CA VAL A 61 12.52 6.54 2.33
C VAL A 61 11.82 7.39 3.38
N MET A 62 10.94 6.81 4.20
CA MET A 62 10.37 7.56 5.33
C MET A 62 11.18 7.33 6.62
N GLY A 63 11.95 6.24 6.74
CA GLY A 63 13.02 6.09 7.75
C GLY A 63 13.22 4.65 8.29
N ARG A 64 13.48 4.49 9.61
CA ARG A 64 13.67 3.20 10.30
C ARG A 64 12.62 2.92 11.38
N THR A 65 12.34 1.63 11.59
CA THR A 65 11.54 1.09 12.69
C THR A 65 12.42 0.32 13.67
N ASP A 66 12.07 0.36 14.96
CA ASP A 66 12.69 -0.44 16.02
C ASP A 66 11.96 -1.79 16.24
N PHE A 67 10.82 -1.99 15.57
CA PHE A 67 10.05 -3.23 15.59
C PHE A 67 10.76 -4.32 14.79
N THR A 68 10.77 -5.55 15.31
CA THR A 68 11.26 -6.72 14.58
C THR A 68 10.30 -7.15 13.47
N GLU A 69 10.74 -8.05 12.59
CA GLU A 69 9.87 -8.64 11.56
C GLU A 69 8.64 -9.35 12.18
N SER A 70 8.80 -9.98 13.34
CA SER A 70 7.70 -10.59 14.09
C SER A 70 6.72 -9.56 14.65
N ASP A 71 7.22 -8.42 15.15
CA ASP A 71 6.37 -7.33 15.61
C ASP A 71 5.56 -6.73 14.44
N VAL A 72 6.18 -6.58 13.27
CA VAL A 72 5.49 -6.11 12.04
C VAL A 72 4.38 -7.08 11.63
N ALA A 73 4.61 -8.39 11.72
CA ALA A 73 3.58 -9.38 11.45
C ALA A 73 2.37 -9.25 12.40
N LEU A 74 2.61 -9.02 13.69
CA LEU A 74 1.55 -8.79 14.68
C LEU A 74 0.78 -7.48 14.42
N ILE A 75 1.48 -6.41 14.01
CA ILE A 75 0.83 -5.15 13.60
C ILE A 75 -0.10 -5.39 12.40
N LEU A 76 0.35 -6.13 11.39
CA LEU A 76 -0.46 -6.44 10.21
C LEU A 76 -1.68 -7.30 10.54
N GLU A 77 -1.52 -8.26 11.46
CA GLU A 77 -2.61 -9.08 11.98
C GLU A 77 -3.67 -8.21 12.70
N ASP A 78 -3.25 -7.28 13.55
CA ASP A 78 -4.14 -6.34 14.25
C ASP A 78 -4.84 -5.37 13.30
N MET A 79 -4.17 -4.96 12.20
CA MET A 79 -4.76 -4.11 11.17
C MET A 79 -5.76 -4.84 10.26
N GLY A 80 -5.61 -6.16 10.07
CA GLY A 80 -6.41 -6.97 9.14
C GLY A 80 -7.93 -6.78 9.24
N PRO A 81 -8.54 -6.82 10.45
CA PRO A 81 -9.97 -6.58 10.64
C PRO A 81 -10.47 -5.20 10.15
N TYR A 82 -9.61 -4.18 10.18
CA TYR A 82 -9.95 -2.82 9.73
C TYR A 82 -9.79 -2.64 8.22
N TYR A 83 -8.93 -3.45 7.61
CA TYR A 83 -8.60 -3.44 6.18
C TYR A 83 -9.09 -4.72 5.49
N ARG A 84 -10.37 -5.06 5.67
CA ARG A 84 -11.02 -6.16 4.93
C ARG A 84 -11.15 -5.82 3.45
N GLY A 85 -11.00 -6.81 2.58
CA GLY A 85 -11.08 -6.62 1.13
C GLY A 85 -12.44 -6.12 0.67
N ASP A 86 -13.52 -6.59 1.31
CA ASP A 86 -14.90 -6.20 1.02
C ASP A 86 -15.25 -4.78 1.47
N GLN A 87 -14.37 -4.13 2.25
CA GLN A 87 -14.50 -2.75 2.71
C GLN A 87 -13.65 -1.76 1.90
N TYR A 88 -12.99 -2.22 0.83
CA TYR A 88 -12.16 -1.37 0.00
C TYR A 88 -13.00 -0.30 -0.71
N HIS A 89 -12.62 0.96 -0.53
CA HIS A 89 -13.28 2.10 -1.14
C HIS A 89 -12.26 3.07 -1.74
N LEU A 90 -12.36 3.32 -3.05
CA LEU A 90 -11.41 4.14 -3.81
C LEU A 90 -11.12 5.51 -3.20
N LEU A 91 -12.07 6.12 -2.50
CA LEU A 91 -11.93 7.48 -1.93
C LEU A 91 -11.76 7.53 -0.41
N HIS A 92 -12.18 6.48 0.32
CA HIS A 92 -12.32 6.56 1.79
C HIS A 92 -11.56 5.47 2.53
N ARG A 93 -11.15 4.40 1.83
CA ARG A 93 -10.43 3.27 2.40
C ARG A 93 -9.72 2.52 1.28
N ASN A 94 -8.58 3.04 0.87
CA ASN A 94 -7.78 2.49 -0.22
C ASN A 94 -6.34 2.22 0.24
N CYS A 95 -5.50 1.74 -0.66
CA CYS A 95 -4.08 1.49 -0.43
C CYS A 95 -3.34 2.67 0.24
N ASN A 96 -3.64 3.91 -0.10
CA ASN A 96 -2.97 5.09 0.46
C ASN A 96 -3.30 5.28 1.95
N HIS A 97 -4.55 5.03 2.34
CA HIS A 97 -4.96 5.08 3.75
C HIS A 97 -4.29 3.97 4.56
N PHE A 98 -4.21 2.77 3.97
CA PHE A 98 -3.49 1.66 4.57
C PHE A 98 -2.00 1.98 4.74
N SER A 99 -1.34 2.45 3.70
CA SER A 99 0.09 2.78 3.76
C SER A 99 0.38 3.84 4.81
N ASP A 100 -0.44 4.89 4.91
CA ASP A 100 -0.31 5.91 5.95
C ASP A 100 -0.47 5.34 7.35
N ALA A 101 -1.54 4.56 7.60
CA ALA A 101 -1.78 3.93 8.89
C ALA A 101 -0.67 2.93 9.27
N PHE A 102 -0.18 2.15 8.31
CA PHE A 102 0.86 1.14 8.55
C PHE A 102 2.21 1.79 8.83
N VAL A 103 2.57 2.87 8.11
CA VAL A 103 3.76 3.68 8.42
C VAL A 103 3.65 4.26 9.83
N GLN A 104 2.50 4.83 10.20
CA GLN A 104 2.29 5.38 11.54
C GLN A 104 2.38 4.32 12.64
N ALA A 105 1.82 3.13 12.41
CA ALA A 105 1.88 2.01 13.35
C ALA A 105 3.32 1.49 13.56
N CYS A 106 4.14 1.52 12.51
CA CYS A 106 5.53 1.07 12.53
C CYS A 106 6.53 2.08 13.12
N SER A 107 6.11 3.17 13.77
CA SER A 107 6.93 4.34 14.18
C SER A 107 7.26 5.32 13.02
N PRO A 108 7.70 6.58 13.27
CA PRO A 108 7.57 7.73 12.34
C PRO A 108 8.36 7.68 11.03
N SER A 109 8.77 6.51 10.56
CA SER A 109 9.90 6.40 9.67
C SER A 109 9.95 5.04 8.94
N VAL A 110 9.21 4.88 7.82
CA VAL A 110 9.15 3.64 7.00
C VAL A 110 9.06 3.89 5.49
N VAL A 111 9.79 3.17 4.62
CA VAL A 111 9.81 3.39 3.15
C VAL A 111 8.41 3.26 2.48
N LEU A 112 7.97 4.32 1.80
CA LEU A 112 6.80 4.33 0.91
C LEU A 112 7.22 4.06 -0.54
N CYS A 113 6.63 3.05 -1.17
CA CYS A 113 6.66 2.88 -2.62
C CYS A 113 5.39 3.48 -3.23
N SER A 114 5.53 4.28 -4.28
CA SER A 114 4.39 4.83 -5.02
C SER A 114 4.41 4.33 -6.47
N HIS A 115 3.23 3.90 -6.91
CA HIS A 115 2.92 3.36 -8.22
C HIS A 115 1.85 4.23 -8.90
N SER A 116 1.96 4.37 -10.22
CA SER A 116 1.03 5.17 -11.05
C SER A 116 0.09 4.34 -11.90
#